data_AF-A0A3D0MBG7-F1
#
_entry.id   AF-A0A3D0MBG7-F1
#
_cell.length_a   1.000
_cell.length_b   1.000
_cell.length_c   1.000
_cell.angle_alpha   90.00
_cell.angle_beta   90.00
_cell.angle_gamma   90.00
#
_symmetry.space_group_name_H-M   'P 1'
#
loop_
_entity.id
_entity.type
_entity.pdbx_description
1 polymer ?
#
loop_
_entity_poly.entity_id
_entity_poly.type
_entity_poly.pdbx_seq_one_letter_code
_entity_poly.pdbx_strand_id
1 'polypeptide(L)'
;MQRAVDSGHISGALLLVGNRDGAGVLETVGTQTAKGETPVNKDTIFRIYSMTKPVISVAAMTLVEDGMLGLDDPVSDYIPSFADLQVIDSETGTSSPAENIMTIRHLLMHQSGIVQQPFAMNTPLGPMYRDSFPDVLTRPDQNAVDTNFLEAFNAITAQELA
;
A
#
# COMPACT_ATOMS: atom_id res chain seq x y z
N MET A 1 16.05 -19.61 -10.26
CA MET A 1 16.52 -18.25 -9.88
C MET A 1 17.88 -17.90 -10.47
N GLN A 2 18.88 -18.80 -10.45
CA GLN A 2 20.25 -18.51 -10.93
C GLN A 2 20.32 -17.86 -12.33
N ARG A 3 19.59 -18.38 -13.32
CA ARG A 3 19.54 -17.80 -14.67
C ARG A 3 19.15 -16.32 -14.70
N ALA A 4 18.28 -15.86 -13.80
CA ALA A 4 17.88 -14.45 -13.72
C ALA A 4 19.00 -13.55 -13.18
N VAL A 5 19.87 -14.10 -12.31
CA VAL A 5 21.10 -13.45 -11.87
C VAL A 5 22.13 -13.44 -13.00
N ASP A 6 22.39 -14.58 -13.64
CA ASP A 6 23.39 -14.72 -14.71
C ASP A 6 23.10 -13.80 -15.91
N SER A 7 21.81 -13.55 -16.18
CA SER A 7 21.36 -12.65 -17.25
C SER A 7 21.18 -11.19 -16.81
N GLY A 8 21.50 -10.86 -15.55
CA GLY A 8 21.45 -9.49 -15.03
C GLY A 8 20.04 -8.91 -14.78
N HIS A 9 18.99 -9.73 -14.77
CA HIS A 9 17.62 -9.27 -14.51
C HIS A 9 17.38 -8.91 -13.03
N ILE A 10 18.04 -9.63 -12.12
CA ILE A 10 18.00 -9.39 -10.67
C ILE A 10 19.40 -9.54 -10.08
N SER A 11 19.71 -8.83 -9.00
CA SER A 11 21.01 -8.97 -8.31
C SER A 11 21.11 -10.27 -7.52
N GLY A 12 20.01 -10.66 -6.87
CA GLY A 12 19.93 -11.85 -6.04
C GLY A 12 18.50 -12.12 -5.61
N ALA A 13 18.26 -13.33 -5.10
CA ALA A 13 16.95 -13.77 -4.64
C ALA A 13 17.07 -14.83 -3.55
N LEU A 14 16.02 -14.94 -2.75
CA LEU A 14 15.76 -16.04 -1.82
C LEU A 14 14.39 -16.62 -2.14
N LEU A 15 14.30 -17.95 -2.21
CA LEU A 15 13.03 -18.69 -2.31
C LEU A 15 12.89 -19.58 -1.08
N LEU A 16 11.73 -19.50 -0.44
CA LEU A 16 11.31 -20.39 0.63
C LEU A 16 9.99 -21.04 0.23
N VAL A 17 9.93 -22.37 0.24
CA VAL A 17 8.69 -23.13 0.09
C VAL A 17 8.55 -24.04 1.30
N GLY A 18 7.38 -23.99 1.94
CA GLY A 18 7.10 -24.75 3.14
C GLY A 18 5.62 -25.01 3.33
N ASN A 19 5.32 -25.76 4.38
CA ASN A 19 3.98 -26.07 4.84
C ASN A 19 3.96 -26.03 6.38
N ARG A 20 2.89 -26.55 7.00
CA ARG A 20 2.73 -26.59 8.46
C ARG A 20 3.85 -27.35 9.18
N ASP A 21 4.52 -28.29 8.52
CA ASP A 21 5.57 -29.13 9.08
C ASP A 21 6.96 -28.49 8.94
N GLY A 22 7.08 -27.37 8.20
CA GLY A 22 8.28 -26.57 8.07
C GLY A 22 8.68 -26.25 6.62
N ALA A 23 9.92 -25.80 6.45
CA ALA A 23 10.50 -25.48 5.15
C ALA A 23 10.93 -26.77 4.42
N GLY A 24 10.43 -26.98 3.21
CA GLY A 24 10.89 -28.05 2.32
C GLY A 24 11.99 -27.59 1.37
N VAL A 25 12.00 -26.32 1.00
CA VAL A 25 13.00 -25.72 0.12
C VAL A 25 13.39 -24.34 0.65
N LEU A 26 14.69 -24.10 0.79
CA LEU A 26 15.27 -22.77 0.98
C LEU A 26 16.47 -22.64 0.03
N GLU A 27 16.36 -21.72 -0.92
CA GLU A 27 17.40 -21.48 -1.92
C GLU A 27 17.74 -19.99 -1.97
N THR A 28 19.03 -19.69 -2.18
CA THR A 28 19.54 -18.33 -2.33
C THR A 28 20.46 -18.24 -3.53
N VAL A 29 20.39 -17.14 -4.28
CA VAL A 29 21.28 -16.87 -5.42
C VAL A 29 21.70 -15.41 -5.46
N GLY A 30 22.88 -15.15 -6.04
CA GLY A 30 23.37 -13.80 -6.30
C GLY A 30 23.74 -12.99 -5.06
N THR A 31 23.72 -11.67 -5.20
CA THR A 31 24.17 -10.71 -4.19
C THR A 31 23.07 -9.72 -3.81
N GLN A 32 23.22 -9.08 -2.64
CA GLN A 32 22.21 -8.17 -2.09
C GLN A 32 22.05 -6.87 -2.90
N THR A 33 23.05 -6.49 -3.70
CA THR A 33 23.00 -5.30 -4.57
C THR A 33 23.70 -5.58 -5.89
N ALA A 34 23.31 -4.86 -6.96
CA ALA A 34 23.82 -5.09 -8.31
C ALA A 34 25.34 -4.91 -8.47
N LYS A 35 25.97 -4.09 -7.60
CA LYS A 35 27.42 -3.82 -7.61
C LYS A 35 28.14 -4.38 -6.40
N GLY A 36 27.43 -5.05 -5.49
CA GLY A 36 27.97 -5.56 -4.24
C GLY A 36 28.39 -7.01 -4.36
N GLU A 37 29.32 -7.41 -3.51
CA GLU A 37 29.81 -8.78 -3.39
C GLU A 37 29.09 -9.57 -2.28
N THR A 38 28.31 -8.90 -1.42
CA THR A 38 27.61 -9.52 -0.30
C THR A 38 26.54 -10.50 -0.81
N PRO A 39 26.67 -11.81 -0.56
CA PRO A 39 25.69 -12.79 -1.02
C PRO A 39 24.32 -12.59 -0.37
N VAL A 40 23.26 -12.94 -1.10
CA VAL A 40 21.96 -13.18 -0.47
C VAL A 40 22.08 -14.44 0.40
N ASN A 41 21.59 -14.34 1.63
CA ASN A 41 21.51 -15.45 2.57
C ASN A 41 20.14 -15.42 3.29
N LYS A 42 19.89 -16.42 4.15
CA LYS A 42 18.61 -16.56 4.88
C LYS A 42 18.25 -15.39 5.80
N ASP A 43 19.24 -14.59 6.22
CA ASP A 43 19.08 -13.47 7.14
C ASP A 43 19.08 -12.12 6.40
N THR A 44 19.06 -12.14 5.06
CA THR A 44 19.04 -10.94 4.24
C THR A 44 17.70 -10.21 4.40
N ILE A 45 17.76 -8.91 4.66
CA ILE A 45 16.58 -8.06 4.85
C ILE A 45 16.10 -7.54 3.48
N PHE A 46 14.82 -7.77 3.18
CA PHE A 46 14.18 -7.31 1.95
C PHE A 46 13.15 -6.21 2.25
N ARG A 47 13.01 -5.27 1.31
CA ARG A 47 11.84 -4.37 1.27
C ARG A 47 10.67 -5.15 0.68
N ILE A 48 9.63 -5.37 1.48
CA ILE A 48 8.50 -6.24 1.08
C ILE A 48 7.32 -5.48 0.44
N TYR A 49 7.37 -4.14 0.44
CA TYR A 49 6.36 -3.27 -0.18
C TYR A 49 4.93 -3.69 0.16
N SER A 50 4.05 -3.88 -0.84
CA SER A 50 2.65 -4.24 -0.65
C SER A 50 2.43 -5.59 0.06
N MET A 51 3.45 -6.44 0.24
CA MET A 51 3.34 -7.62 1.12
C MET A 51 3.13 -7.24 2.60
N THR A 52 3.29 -5.98 2.97
CA THR A 52 2.86 -5.46 4.27
C THR A 52 1.33 -5.52 4.46
N LYS A 53 0.54 -5.46 3.38
CA LYS A 53 -0.93 -5.40 3.47
C LYS A 53 -1.54 -6.60 4.22
N PRO A 54 -1.22 -7.87 3.88
CA PRO A 54 -1.72 -9.01 4.66
C PRO A 54 -1.35 -8.96 6.15
N VAL A 55 -0.17 -8.45 6.50
CA VAL A 55 0.25 -8.30 7.91
C VAL A 55 -0.66 -7.31 8.63
N ILE A 56 -0.93 -6.16 8.01
CA ILE A 56 -1.84 -5.14 8.55
C ILE A 56 -3.29 -5.64 8.56
N SER A 57 -3.72 -6.40 7.56
CA SER A 57 -5.06 -7.01 7.54
C SER A 57 -5.26 -7.97 8.71
N VAL A 58 -4.26 -8.80 9.05
CA VAL A 58 -4.33 -9.68 10.23
C VAL A 58 -4.37 -8.86 11.52
N ALA A 59 -3.56 -7.80 11.63
CA ALA A 59 -3.61 -6.91 12.79
C ALA A 59 -4.99 -6.24 12.95
N ALA A 60 -5.58 -5.75 11.86
CA ALA A 60 -6.92 -5.19 11.86
C ALA A 60 -7.98 -6.23 12.27
N MET A 61 -7.90 -7.45 11.74
CA MET A 61 -8.82 -8.53 12.12
C MET A 61 -8.66 -8.95 13.59
N THR A 62 -7.45 -8.86 14.16
CA THR A 62 -7.24 -9.09 15.60
C THR A 62 -8.01 -8.05 16.43
N LEU A 63 -7.96 -6.77 16.03
CA LEU A 63 -8.75 -5.71 16.68
C LEU A 63 -10.26 -5.92 16.51
N VAL A 64 -10.68 -6.53 15.40
CA VAL A 64 -12.08 -6.94 15.19
C VAL A 64 -12.50 -8.05 16.15
N GLU A 65 -11.67 -9.06 16.32
CA GLU A 65 -11.91 -10.14 17.29
C GLU A 65 -11.99 -9.61 18.73
N ASP A 66 -11.16 -8.62 19.07
CA ASP A 66 -11.14 -7.96 20.38
C ASP A 66 -12.30 -6.95 20.59
N GLY A 67 -13.12 -6.72 19.56
CA GLY A 67 -14.24 -5.77 19.60
C GLY A 67 -13.81 -4.29 19.65
N MET A 68 -12.55 -4.00 19.31
CA MET A 68 -12.00 -2.64 19.26
C MET A 68 -12.19 -1.96 17.90
N LEU A 69 -12.53 -2.75 16.87
CA LEU A 69 -12.78 -2.30 15.50
C LEU A 69 -13.94 -3.10 14.91
N GLY A 70 -14.92 -2.45 14.29
CA GLY A 70 -15.95 -3.11 13.50
C GLY A 70 -15.64 -3.06 12.00
N LEU A 71 -15.89 -4.15 11.28
CA LEU A 71 -15.72 -4.14 9.82
C LEU A 71 -16.66 -3.16 9.12
N ASP A 72 -17.85 -2.96 9.67
CA ASP A 72 -18.86 -2.06 9.12
C ASP A 72 -18.87 -0.70 9.81
N ASP A 73 -17.90 -0.44 10.69
CA ASP A 73 -17.74 0.88 11.29
C ASP A 73 -17.35 1.91 10.22
N PRO A 74 -17.94 3.11 10.25
CA PRO A 74 -17.46 4.24 9.48
C PRO A 74 -15.97 4.52 9.76
N VAL A 75 -15.19 4.74 8.71
CA VAL A 75 -13.79 5.18 8.87
C VAL A 75 -13.72 6.51 9.62
N SER A 76 -14.73 7.37 9.43
CA SER A 76 -14.86 8.66 10.09
C SER A 76 -14.95 8.59 11.62
N ASP A 77 -15.35 7.46 12.19
CA ASP A 77 -15.39 7.30 13.64
C ASP A 77 -13.97 7.27 14.24
N TYR A 78 -12.99 6.87 13.44
CA TYR A 78 -11.57 6.81 13.80
C TYR A 78 -10.76 7.95 13.18
N ILE A 79 -11.14 8.42 12.00
CA ILE A 79 -10.46 9.49 11.25
C ILE A 79 -11.52 10.50 10.76
N PRO A 80 -11.89 11.50 11.57
CA PRO A 80 -13.07 12.36 11.33
C PRO A 80 -13.11 13.07 9.97
N SER A 81 -11.96 13.33 9.37
CA SER A 81 -11.85 13.93 8.03
C SER A 81 -12.38 13.07 6.88
N PHE A 82 -12.70 11.80 7.15
CA PHE A 82 -13.37 10.91 6.21
C PHE A 82 -14.90 11.03 6.23
N ALA A 83 -15.48 11.96 6.99
CA ALA A 83 -16.93 12.11 7.08
C ALA A 83 -17.56 12.68 5.81
N ASP A 84 -16.91 13.66 5.17
CA ASP A 84 -17.47 14.45 4.06
C ASP A 84 -16.70 14.23 2.76
N LEU A 85 -16.43 12.96 2.44
CA LEU A 85 -15.72 12.59 1.21
C LEU A 85 -16.48 13.09 -0.02
N GLN A 86 -15.72 13.48 -1.03
CA GLN A 86 -16.21 13.66 -2.39
C GLN A 86 -15.93 12.39 -3.23
N VAL A 87 -16.44 12.37 -4.44
CA VAL A 87 -16.18 11.39 -5.49
C VAL A 87 -15.96 12.19 -6.76
N ILE A 88 -14.93 11.86 -7.53
CA ILE A 88 -14.74 12.46 -8.85
C ILE A 88 -15.14 11.45 -9.93
N ASP A 89 -15.92 11.93 -10.88
CA ASP A 89 -16.26 11.18 -12.08
C ASP A 89 -15.02 11.13 -13.01
N SER A 90 -14.60 9.92 -13.39
CA SER A 90 -13.35 9.71 -14.11
C SER A 90 -13.40 10.19 -15.57
N GLU A 91 -14.60 10.33 -16.16
CA GLU A 91 -14.79 10.77 -17.54
C GLU A 91 -14.88 12.30 -17.65
N THR A 92 -15.63 12.91 -16.74
CA THR A 92 -15.96 14.34 -16.76
C THR A 92 -15.06 15.17 -15.85
N GLY A 93 -14.40 14.56 -14.87
CA GLY A 93 -13.61 15.24 -13.84
C GLY A 93 -14.45 16.03 -12.85
N THR A 94 -15.76 15.82 -12.82
CA THR A 94 -16.67 16.55 -11.92
C THR A 94 -16.66 15.91 -10.54
N SER A 95 -16.54 16.73 -9.50
CA SER A 95 -16.59 16.30 -8.09
C SER A 95 -18.02 16.41 -7.53
N SER A 96 -18.43 15.43 -6.74
CA SER A 96 -19.72 15.39 -6.04
C SER A 96 -19.59 14.70 -4.68
N PRO A 97 -20.50 14.90 -3.71
CA PRO A 97 -20.45 14.19 -2.44
C PRO A 97 -20.53 12.68 -2.61
N ALA A 98 -19.80 11.93 -1.79
CA ALA A 98 -19.89 10.48 -1.77
C ALA A 98 -21.30 10.03 -1.35
N GLU A 99 -21.89 9.10 -2.11
CA GLU A 99 -23.23 8.57 -1.81
C GLU A 99 -23.23 7.54 -0.66
N ASN A 100 -22.07 6.94 -0.39
CA ASN A 100 -21.91 5.88 0.61
C ASN A 100 -20.84 6.26 1.64
N ILE A 101 -21.05 5.80 2.87
CA ILE A 101 -20.07 5.94 3.96
C ILE A 101 -18.95 4.91 3.74
N MET A 102 -17.70 5.35 3.79
CA MET A 102 -16.55 4.46 3.76
C MET A 102 -16.47 3.67 5.07
N THR A 103 -16.38 2.34 4.99
CA THR A 103 -16.20 1.47 6.16
C THR A 103 -14.80 0.87 6.21
N ILE A 104 -14.43 0.32 7.36
CA ILE A 104 -13.18 -0.45 7.52
C ILE A 104 -13.09 -1.60 6.50
N ARG A 105 -14.21 -2.28 6.21
CA ARG A 105 -14.30 -3.32 5.18
C ARG A 105 -13.94 -2.79 3.80
N HIS A 106 -14.40 -1.59 3.43
CA HIS A 106 -14.06 -0.99 2.13
C HIS A 106 -12.55 -0.76 2.00
N LEU A 107 -11.86 -0.36 3.08
CA LEU A 107 -10.40 -0.23 3.09
C LEU A 107 -9.70 -1.58 2.88
N LEU A 108 -10.10 -2.62 3.62
CA LEU A 108 -9.48 -3.95 3.56
C LEU A 108 -9.72 -4.66 2.21
N MET A 109 -10.84 -4.36 1.55
CA MET A 109 -11.23 -4.97 0.27
C MET A 109 -10.83 -4.16 -0.96
N HIS A 110 -10.15 -3.03 -0.78
CA HIS A 110 -9.84 -2.09 -1.87
C HIS A 110 -11.09 -1.59 -2.62
N GLN A 111 -12.18 -1.34 -1.89
CA GLN A 111 -13.45 -0.82 -2.39
C GLN A 111 -13.74 0.60 -1.88
N SER A 112 -12.74 1.23 -1.26
CA SER A 112 -12.85 2.58 -0.71
C SER A 112 -12.73 3.68 -1.77
N GLY A 113 -12.45 3.36 -3.02
CA GLY A 113 -12.22 4.33 -4.10
C GLY A 113 -10.98 5.23 -3.92
N ILE A 114 -10.16 5.00 -2.89
CA ILE A 114 -8.87 5.69 -2.71
C ILE A 114 -7.89 5.18 -3.76
N VAL A 115 -7.34 6.10 -4.53
CA VAL A 115 -6.34 5.77 -5.55
C VAL A 115 -4.91 5.95 -5.03
N GLN A 116 -3.98 5.32 -5.72
CA GLN A 116 -2.54 5.53 -5.52
C GLN A 116 -1.99 6.21 -6.77
N GLN A 117 -1.34 7.36 -6.59
CA GLN A 117 -0.90 8.25 -7.67
C GLN A 117 -0.25 7.55 -8.88
N PRO A 118 0.73 6.63 -8.74
CA PRO A 118 1.37 5.99 -9.90
C PRO A 118 0.43 5.13 -10.73
N PHE A 119 -0.66 4.65 -10.12
CA PHE A 119 -1.62 3.75 -10.74
C PHE A 119 -2.87 4.48 -11.23
N ALA A 120 -2.95 5.80 -11.05
CA ALA A 120 -4.06 6.65 -11.46
C ALA A 120 -3.62 7.82 -12.37
N MET A 121 -2.42 7.77 -12.94
CA MET A 121 -1.85 8.87 -13.75
C MET A 121 -2.67 9.24 -14.99
N ASN A 122 -3.52 8.33 -15.46
CA ASN A 122 -4.42 8.52 -16.60
C ASN A 122 -5.82 8.97 -16.19
N THR A 123 -6.07 9.23 -14.90
CA THR A 123 -7.35 9.70 -14.39
C THR A 123 -7.25 11.16 -13.94
N PRO A 124 -8.37 11.86 -13.72
CA PRO A 124 -8.34 13.20 -13.12
C PRO A 124 -7.67 13.24 -11.73
N LEU A 125 -7.79 12.18 -10.91
CA LEU A 125 -7.19 12.15 -9.57
C LEU A 125 -5.66 12.04 -9.59
N GLY A 126 -5.06 11.28 -10.50
CA GLY A 126 -3.61 11.06 -10.49
C GLY A 126 -2.79 12.35 -10.46
N PRO A 127 -3.03 13.30 -11.38
CA PRO A 127 -2.40 14.62 -11.35
C PRO A 127 -2.72 15.41 -10.08
N MET A 128 -3.96 15.38 -9.58
CA MET A 128 -4.34 16.08 -8.33
C MET A 128 -3.58 15.55 -7.12
N TYR A 129 -3.48 14.22 -6.99
CA TYR A 129 -2.68 13.57 -5.95
C TYR A 129 -1.20 13.92 -6.09
N ARG A 130 -0.65 13.93 -7.31
CA ARG A 130 0.75 14.33 -7.54
C ARG A 130 1.00 15.77 -7.10
N ASP A 131 0.14 16.69 -7.49
CA ASP A 131 0.35 18.12 -7.28
C ASP A 131 0.18 18.49 -5.79
N SER A 132 -0.69 17.77 -5.08
CA SER A 132 -0.91 17.93 -3.64
C SER A 132 0.11 17.17 -2.79
N PHE A 133 0.64 16.06 -3.31
CA PHE A 133 1.66 15.24 -2.65
C PHE A 133 2.82 14.88 -3.59
N PRO A 134 3.70 15.84 -3.91
CA PRO A 134 4.75 15.64 -4.91
C PRO A 134 5.76 14.53 -4.59
N ASP A 135 5.77 13.98 -3.36
CA ASP A 135 6.89 13.20 -2.81
C ASP A 135 6.54 11.82 -2.18
N VAL A 136 5.29 11.32 -2.27
CA VAL A 136 4.82 10.15 -1.47
C VAL A 136 5.56 8.84 -1.74
N LEU A 137 6.24 8.71 -2.87
CA LEU A 137 6.90 7.46 -3.27
C LEU A 137 8.39 7.59 -3.57
N THR A 138 8.94 8.81 -3.52
CA THR A 138 10.29 9.10 -4.02
C THR A 138 11.27 9.58 -2.95
N ARG A 139 10.85 9.80 -1.69
CA ARG A 139 11.76 10.17 -0.60
C ARG A 139 12.07 9.01 0.37
N PRO A 140 13.34 8.61 0.52
CA PRO A 140 13.80 7.78 1.62
C PRO A 140 14.11 8.63 2.87
N ASP A 141 13.40 9.74 3.09
CA ASP A 141 13.58 10.55 4.30
C ASP A 141 12.74 9.96 5.43
N GLN A 142 13.40 9.44 6.44
CA GLN A 142 12.80 8.81 7.62
C GLN A 142 12.04 9.81 8.51
N ASN A 143 12.09 11.11 8.23
CA ASN A 143 11.41 12.17 8.97
C ASN A 143 10.14 12.71 8.27
N ALA A 144 9.77 12.18 7.10
CA ALA A 144 8.69 12.71 6.27
C ALA A 144 7.27 12.24 6.63
N VAL A 145 7.11 11.43 7.68
CA VAL A 145 5.78 11.17 8.27
C VAL A 145 5.52 12.24 9.32
N ASP A 146 5.32 13.47 8.87
CA ASP A 146 4.87 14.57 9.71
C ASP A 146 3.35 14.75 9.61
N THR A 147 2.80 15.54 10.51
CA THR A 147 1.36 15.88 10.61
C THR A 147 0.74 16.39 9.30
N ASN A 148 1.57 16.82 8.32
CA ASN A 148 1.11 17.29 7.01
C ASN A 148 0.56 16.17 6.13
N PHE A 149 0.97 14.90 6.33
CA PHE A 149 0.43 13.78 5.53
C PHE A 149 -1.07 13.60 5.78
N LEU A 150 -1.51 13.64 7.03
CA LEU A 150 -2.92 13.49 7.39
C LEU A 150 -3.74 14.71 6.95
N GLU A 151 -3.23 15.93 7.12
CA GLU A 151 -3.93 17.14 6.66
C GLU A 151 -4.10 17.19 5.14
N ALA A 152 -3.09 16.77 4.38
CA ALA A 152 -3.18 16.71 2.93
C ALA A 152 -4.03 15.51 2.45
N PHE A 153 -4.03 14.37 3.15
CA PHE A 153 -4.92 13.22 2.86
C PHE A 153 -6.40 13.62 2.94
N ASN A 154 -6.71 14.48 3.90
CA ASN A 154 -8.06 14.99 4.13
C ASN A 154 -8.55 15.95 3.03
N ALA A 155 -7.63 16.52 2.23
CA ALA A 155 -7.97 17.44 1.15
C ALA A 155 -8.32 16.73 -0.16
N ILE A 156 -7.97 15.45 -0.32
CA ILE A 156 -8.25 14.65 -1.55
C ILE A 156 -8.98 13.35 -1.22
N THR A 157 -9.88 13.46 -0.28
CA THR A 157 -10.95 12.50 -0.01
C THR A 157 -11.97 12.45 -1.16
N ALA A 158 -11.51 12.45 -2.41
CA ALA A 158 -12.30 12.13 -3.58
C ALA A 158 -12.07 10.66 -3.96
N GLN A 159 -13.11 9.83 -3.86
CA GLN A 159 -13.11 8.46 -4.35
C GLN A 159 -13.31 8.43 -5.88
N GLU A 160 -12.73 7.47 -6.59
CA GLU A 160 -13.10 7.15 -7.98
C GLU A 160 -14.02 5.91 -7.97
N LEU A 161 -15.18 6.00 -8.62
CA LEU A 161 -16.01 4.85 -8.95
C LEU A 161 -15.60 4.29 -10.32
N ALA A 162 -15.56 2.96 -10.41
CA ALA A 162 -15.42 2.21 -11.65
C ALA A 162 -16.79 1.92 -12.28
#